data_AF-A0A524FGC2-F1
#
_entry.id   AF-A0A524FGC2-F1
#
_cell.length_a   1.000
_cell.length_b   1.000
_cell.length_c   1.000
_cell.angle_alpha   90.00
_cell.angle_beta   90.00
_cell.angle_gamma   90.00
#
_symmetry.space_group_name_H-M   'P 1'
#
loop_
_entity.id
_entity.type
_entity.pdbx_description
1 polymer ?
#
loop_
_entity_poly.entity_id
_entity_poly.type
_entity_poly.pdbx_seq_one_letter_code
_entity_poly.pdbx_strand_id
1 'polypeptide(L)'
;MSSNLRNILTNIEQIKSNFEEYFQNLRKNTEVAIQQIETASEMLKTEQGEIKKYELNLDAQKSELTGLKIKSSDLDKKLNDLIAVKEDLTSKITESRTILEQMQNNLDTPRIELNDVLSKLSALNEKILEKENEKSQLEKQKLDNETRESQLKTLYTEDKMEELNRNMAYLKRNNFFTSFLIENSEEEIPEVDIIATILTQGSCNLDELKKLMDVPPIIAVRTIKQLAVKGIINLDENTNIITLP
;
A
#
# COMPACT_ATOMS: atom_id res chain seq x y z
N MET A 1 -158.94 -47.95 -9.72
CA MET A 1 -157.85 -47.79 -10.73
C MET A 1 -157.32 -46.35 -10.83
N SER A 2 -158.16 -45.30 -10.79
CA SER A 2 -157.73 -43.89 -10.91
C SER A 2 -156.71 -43.39 -9.85
N SER A 3 -156.84 -43.81 -8.59
CA SER A 3 -155.91 -43.42 -7.50
C SER A 3 -154.48 -43.95 -7.69
N ASN A 4 -154.31 -45.10 -8.34
CA ASN A 4 -153.00 -45.73 -8.52
C ASN A 4 -152.19 -45.03 -9.63
N LEU A 5 -152.89 -44.57 -10.68
CA LEU A 5 -152.29 -43.84 -11.79
C LEU A 5 -151.81 -42.44 -11.37
N ARG A 6 -152.54 -41.79 -10.45
CA ARG A 6 -152.19 -40.47 -9.90
C ARG A 6 -150.91 -40.54 -9.06
N ASN A 7 -150.77 -41.56 -8.20
CA ASN A 7 -149.53 -41.80 -7.45
C ASN A 7 -148.33 -42.11 -8.35
N ILE A 8 -148.54 -42.88 -9.43
CA ILE A 8 -147.47 -43.17 -10.40
C ILE A 8 -147.01 -41.87 -11.09
N LEU A 9 -147.93 -40.99 -11.48
CA LEU A 9 -147.61 -39.68 -12.06
C LEU A 9 -146.81 -38.79 -11.09
N THR A 10 -147.23 -38.71 -9.83
CA THR A 10 -146.50 -37.93 -8.80
C THR A 10 -145.10 -38.49 -8.55
N ASN A 11 -144.94 -39.82 -8.53
CA ASN A 11 -143.62 -40.45 -8.42
C ASN A 11 -142.74 -40.17 -9.65
N ILE A 12 -143.31 -40.17 -10.86
CA ILE A 12 -142.58 -39.82 -12.09
C ILE A 12 -142.11 -38.36 -12.06
N GLU A 13 -142.96 -37.42 -11.61
CA GLU A 13 -142.60 -36.01 -11.45
C GLU A 13 -141.50 -35.80 -10.40
N GLN A 14 -141.58 -36.50 -9.26
CA GLN A 14 -140.51 -36.49 -8.25
C GLN A 14 -139.20 -37.05 -8.79
N ILE A 15 -139.24 -38.17 -9.51
CA ILE A 15 -138.04 -38.76 -10.14
C ILE A 15 -137.43 -37.76 -11.13
N LYS A 16 -138.25 -37.11 -11.97
CA LYS A 16 -137.80 -36.11 -12.92
C LYS A 16 -137.12 -34.92 -12.20
N SER A 17 -137.76 -34.38 -11.17
CA SER A 17 -137.20 -33.28 -10.37
C SER A 17 -135.87 -33.66 -9.72
N ASN A 18 -135.80 -34.84 -9.11
CA ASN A 18 -134.57 -35.36 -8.50
C ASN A 18 -133.45 -35.55 -9.54
N PHE A 19 -133.81 -36.01 -10.75
CA PHE A 19 -132.85 -36.19 -11.83
C PHE A 19 -132.35 -34.86 -12.40
N GLU A 20 -133.21 -33.86 -12.52
CA GLU A 20 -132.85 -32.50 -12.92
C GLU A 20 -131.92 -31.84 -11.89
N GLU A 21 -132.22 -31.97 -10.60
CA GLU A 21 -131.37 -31.47 -9.51
C GLU A 21 -130.01 -32.17 -9.50
N TYR A 22 -129.98 -33.50 -9.66
CA TYR A 22 -128.74 -34.26 -9.80
C TYR A 22 -127.92 -33.78 -10.99
N PHE A 23 -128.54 -33.58 -12.15
CA PHE A 23 -127.84 -33.10 -13.35
C PHE A 23 -127.29 -31.68 -13.18
N GLN A 24 -128.03 -30.78 -12.53
CA GLN A 24 -127.53 -29.44 -12.24
C GLN A 24 -126.36 -29.46 -11.26
N ASN A 25 -126.44 -30.27 -10.20
CA ASN A 25 -125.36 -30.44 -9.24
C ASN A 25 -124.11 -31.05 -9.91
N LEU A 26 -124.30 -32.07 -10.75
CA LEU A 26 -123.21 -32.68 -11.52
C LEU A 26 -122.54 -31.65 -12.43
N ARG A 27 -123.33 -30.83 -13.15
CA ARG A 27 -122.81 -29.77 -14.02
C ARG A 27 -122.01 -28.74 -13.24
N LYS A 28 -122.55 -28.24 -12.13
CA LYS A 28 -121.88 -27.26 -11.27
C LYS A 28 -120.57 -27.80 -10.70
N ASN A 29 -120.56 -29.04 -10.22
CA ASN A 29 -119.35 -29.69 -9.72
C ASN A 29 -118.30 -29.87 -10.82
N THR A 30 -118.74 -30.20 -12.04
CA THR A 30 -117.84 -30.32 -13.20
C THR A 30 -117.24 -28.98 -13.58
N GLU A 31 -118.02 -27.90 -13.60
CA GLU A 31 -117.53 -26.54 -13.86
C GLU A 31 -116.49 -26.08 -12.82
N VAL A 32 -116.73 -26.38 -11.53
CA VAL A 32 -115.76 -26.10 -10.46
C VAL A 32 -114.46 -26.91 -10.64
N ALA A 33 -114.57 -28.19 -10.99
CA ALA A 33 -113.40 -29.04 -11.24
C ALA A 33 -112.58 -28.53 -12.44
N ILE A 34 -113.25 -28.08 -13.51
CA ILE A 34 -112.60 -27.46 -14.67
C ILE A 34 -111.83 -26.20 -14.26
N GLN A 35 -112.46 -25.29 -13.51
CA GLN A 35 -111.78 -24.07 -13.03
C GLN A 35 -110.56 -24.37 -12.15
N GLN A 36 -110.64 -25.38 -11.28
CA GLN A 36 -109.50 -25.81 -10.46
C GLN A 36 -108.36 -26.36 -11.33
N ILE A 37 -108.68 -27.17 -12.34
CA ILE A 37 -107.69 -27.71 -13.28
C ILE A 37 -107.04 -26.59 -14.10
N GLU A 38 -107.81 -25.61 -14.57
CA GLU A 38 -107.30 -24.44 -15.28
C GLU A 38 -106.33 -23.64 -14.41
N THR A 39 -106.72 -23.35 -13.17
CA THR A 39 -105.88 -22.62 -12.21
C THR A 39 -104.57 -23.38 -11.92
N ALA A 40 -104.65 -24.69 -11.68
CA ALA A 40 -103.47 -25.53 -11.46
C ALA A 40 -102.55 -25.58 -12.69
N SER A 41 -103.12 -25.60 -13.90
CA SER A 41 -102.37 -25.57 -15.16
C SER A 41 -101.62 -24.25 -15.35
N GLU A 42 -102.23 -23.12 -14.99
CA GLU A 42 -101.56 -21.81 -15.00
C GLU A 42 -100.40 -21.75 -14.00
N MET A 43 -100.62 -22.22 -12.77
CA MET A 43 -99.56 -22.31 -11.75
C MET A 43 -98.38 -23.17 -12.20
N LEU A 44 -98.66 -24.33 -12.80
CA LEU A 44 -97.64 -25.22 -13.37
C LEU A 44 -96.83 -24.53 -14.47
N LYS A 45 -97.47 -23.76 -15.35
CA LYS A 45 -96.75 -23.00 -16.40
C LYS A 45 -95.83 -21.96 -15.80
N THR A 46 -96.25 -21.25 -14.76
CA THR A 46 -95.39 -20.27 -14.06
C THR A 46 -94.20 -20.94 -13.39
N GLU A 47 -94.42 -22.01 -12.62
CA GLU A 47 -93.32 -22.77 -11.98
C GLU A 47 -92.34 -23.32 -13.00
N GLN A 48 -92.84 -23.84 -14.13
CA GLN A 48 -91.98 -24.34 -15.21
C GLN A 48 -91.12 -23.22 -15.83
N GLY A 49 -91.64 -21.99 -15.88
CA GLY A 49 -90.88 -20.81 -16.29
C GLY A 49 -89.76 -20.46 -15.31
N GLU A 50 -90.05 -20.51 -14.01
CA GLU A 50 -89.04 -20.26 -12.97
C GLU A 50 -87.96 -21.34 -12.94
N ILE A 51 -88.32 -22.62 -13.08
CA ILE A 51 -87.37 -23.74 -13.15
C ILE A 51 -86.37 -23.51 -14.28
N LYS A 52 -86.83 -23.17 -15.49
CA LYS A 52 -85.94 -22.86 -16.62
C LYS A 52 -84.99 -21.70 -16.33
N LYS A 53 -85.47 -20.68 -15.61
CA LYS A 53 -84.63 -19.54 -15.20
C LYS A 53 -83.56 -19.97 -14.19
N TYR A 54 -83.91 -20.82 -13.23
CA TYR A 54 -82.95 -21.38 -12.27
C TYR A 54 -81.91 -22.29 -12.95
N GLU A 55 -82.32 -23.12 -13.92
CA GLU A 55 -81.42 -23.96 -14.71
C GLU A 55 -80.37 -23.12 -15.46
N LEU A 56 -80.81 -22.07 -16.16
CA LEU A 56 -79.90 -21.15 -16.86
C LEU A 56 -78.91 -20.47 -15.91
N ASN A 57 -79.39 -20.02 -14.74
CA ASN A 57 -78.53 -19.41 -13.74
C ASN A 57 -77.51 -20.41 -13.16
N LEU A 58 -77.94 -21.66 -12.92
CA LEU A 58 -77.07 -22.72 -12.42
C LEU A 58 -75.93 -23.01 -13.41
N ASP A 59 -76.24 -23.06 -14.70
CA ASP A 59 -75.23 -23.33 -15.74
C ASP A 59 -74.25 -22.16 -15.90
N ALA A 60 -74.74 -20.92 -15.81
CA ALA A 60 -73.87 -19.74 -15.77
C ALA A 60 -72.91 -19.78 -14.57
N GLN A 61 -73.40 -20.09 -13.37
CA GLN A 61 -72.59 -20.21 -12.16
C GLN A 61 -71.57 -21.35 -12.25
N LYS A 62 -71.93 -22.51 -12.82
CA LYS A 62 -70.98 -23.61 -13.06
C LYS A 62 -69.85 -23.19 -14.00
N SER A 63 -70.17 -22.44 -15.05
CA SER A 63 -69.17 -21.91 -15.98
C SER A 63 -68.21 -20.94 -15.27
N GLU A 64 -68.75 -20.01 -14.48
CA GLU A 64 -67.96 -19.06 -13.70
C GLU A 64 -67.05 -19.77 -12.69
N LEU A 65 -67.58 -20.75 -11.94
CA LEU A 65 -66.82 -21.56 -11.00
C LEU A 65 -65.64 -22.29 -11.67
N THR A 66 -65.87 -22.79 -12.88
CA THR A 66 -64.81 -23.46 -13.67
C THR A 66 -63.72 -22.46 -14.07
N GLY A 67 -64.11 -21.25 -14.50
CA GLY A 67 -63.16 -20.17 -14.80
C GLY A 67 -62.34 -19.73 -13.58
N LEU A 68 -62.97 -19.64 -12.42
CA LEU A 68 -62.28 -19.31 -11.15
C LEU A 68 -61.30 -20.41 -10.73
N LYS A 69 -61.67 -21.70 -10.90
CA LYS A 69 -60.75 -22.82 -10.64
C LYS A 69 -59.51 -22.77 -11.52
N ILE A 70 -59.67 -22.46 -12.81
CA ILE A 70 -58.54 -22.32 -13.73
C ILE A 70 -57.63 -21.18 -13.28
N LYS A 71 -58.21 -20.00 -12.99
CA LYS A 71 -57.45 -18.85 -12.49
C LYS A 71 -56.70 -19.16 -11.19
N SER A 72 -57.33 -19.88 -10.26
CA SER A 72 -56.67 -20.31 -9.02
C SER A 72 -55.46 -21.19 -9.31
N SER A 73 -55.60 -22.19 -10.19
CA SER A 73 -54.50 -23.08 -10.56
C SER A 73 -53.35 -22.33 -11.24
N ASP A 74 -53.65 -21.33 -12.07
CA ASP A 74 -52.61 -20.49 -12.70
C ASP A 74 -51.90 -19.60 -11.68
N LEU A 75 -52.61 -19.10 -10.67
CA LEU A 75 -51.99 -18.36 -9.55
C LEU A 75 -51.09 -19.27 -8.71
N ASP A 76 -51.50 -20.52 -8.43
CA ASP A 76 -50.68 -21.49 -7.71
C ASP A 76 -49.38 -21.80 -8.46
N LYS A 77 -49.44 -21.94 -9.79
CA LYS A 77 -48.22 -22.10 -10.62
C LYS A 77 -47.29 -20.91 -10.51
N LYS A 78 -47.82 -19.69 -10.66
CA LYS A 78 -47.04 -18.45 -10.53
C LYS A 78 -46.42 -18.31 -9.14
N LEU A 79 -47.13 -18.73 -8.09
CA LEU A 79 -46.62 -18.72 -6.73
C LEU A 79 -45.43 -19.67 -6.58
N ASN A 80 -45.54 -20.89 -7.12
CA ASN A 80 -44.45 -21.86 -7.09
C ASN A 80 -43.21 -21.38 -7.87
N ASP A 81 -43.41 -20.77 -9.04
CA ASP A 81 -42.32 -20.18 -9.82
C ASP A 81 -41.61 -19.06 -9.03
N LEU A 82 -42.37 -18.20 -8.34
CA LEU A 82 -41.80 -17.14 -7.50
C LEU A 82 -41.04 -17.69 -6.29
N ILE A 83 -41.51 -18.79 -5.69
CA ILE A 83 -40.80 -19.48 -4.61
C ILE A 83 -39.46 -20.02 -5.12
N ALA A 84 -39.44 -20.67 -6.28
CA ALA A 84 -38.20 -21.18 -6.88
C ALA A 84 -37.19 -20.05 -7.17
N VAL A 85 -37.64 -18.92 -7.71
CA VAL A 85 -36.78 -17.74 -7.95
C VAL A 85 -36.24 -17.17 -6.64
N LYS A 86 -37.06 -17.11 -5.59
CA LYS A 86 -36.64 -16.65 -4.26
C LYS A 86 -35.52 -17.54 -3.69
N GLU A 87 -35.65 -18.86 -3.82
CA GLU A 87 -34.65 -19.82 -3.34
C GLU A 87 -33.31 -19.67 -4.09
N ASP A 88 -33.35 -19.56 -5.42
CA ASP A 88 -32.15 -19.31 -6.26
C ASP A 88 -31.44 -18.00 -5.86
N LEU A 89 -32.19 -16.90 -5.70
CA LEU A 89 -31.63 -15.62 -5.26
C LEU A 89 -31.03 -15.72 -3.86
N THR A 90 -31.65 -16.47 -2.96
CA THR A 90 -31.14 -16.67 -1.60
C THR A 90 -29.80 -17.41 -1.64
N SER A 91 -29.67 -18.45 -2.48
CA SER A 91 -28.40 -19.16 -2.69
C SER A 91 -27.30 -18.22 -3.19
N LYS A 92 -27.59 -17.44 -4.24
CA LYS A 92 -26.64 -16.46 -4.81
C LYS A 92 -26.18 -15.40 -3.79
N ILE A 93 -27.08 -14.96 -2.91
CA ILE A 93 -26.73 -14.03 -1.83
C ILE A 93 -25.76 -14.69 -0.84
N THR A 94 -25.99 -15.94 -0.45
CA THR A 94 -25.11 -16.66 0.47
C THR A 94 -23.72 -16.91 -0.13
N GLU A 95 -23.65 -17.29 -1.41
CA GLU A 95 -22.39 -17.44 -2.13
C GLU A 95 -21.63 -16.11 -2.21
N SER A 96 -22.32 -15.02 -2.58
CA SER A 96 -21.71 -13.69 -2.68
C SER A 96 -21.17 -13.18 -1.34
N ARG A 97 -21.89 -13.42 -0.24
CA ARG A 97 -21.40 -13.12 1.12
C ARG A 97 -20.13 -13.89 1.46
N THR A 98 -20.09 -15.17 1.10
CA THR A 98 -18.93 -16.02 1.36
C THR A 98 -17.70 -15.54 0.59
N ILE A 99 -17.88 -15.17 -0.69
CA ILE A 99 -16.81 -14.59 -1.52
C ILE A 99 -16.32 -13.26 -0.92
N LEU A 100 -17.22 -12.40 -0.47
CA LEU A 100 -16.86 -11.13 0.18
C LEU A 100 -16.02 -11.34 1.45
N GLU A 101 -16.42 -12.26 2.32
CA GLU A 101 -15.66 -12.60 3.53
C GLU A 101 -14.27 -13.14 3.18
N GLN A 102 -14.17 -14.02 2.18
CA GLN A 102 -12.88 -14.52 1.70
C GLN A 102 -11.99 -13.40 1.14
N MET A 103 -12.54 -12.50 0.32
CA MET A 103 -11.78 -11.37 -0.21
C MET A 103 -11.30 -10.44 0.91
N GLN A 104 -12.12 -10.20 1.93
CA GLN A 104 -11.75 -9.37 3.06
C GLN A 104 -10.61 -10.00 3.87
N ASN A 105 -10.70 -11.30 4.17
CA ASN A 105 -9.62 -12.03 4.83
C ASN A 105 -8.34 -12.06 3.99
N ASN A 106 -8.46 -12.20 2.67
CA ASN A 106 -7.32 -12.19 1.75
C ASN A 106 -6.63 -10.82 1.69
N LEU A 107 -7.30 -9.72 2.04
CA LEU A 107 -6.72 -8.38 2.10
C LEU A 107 -5.98 -8.10 3.41
N ASP A 108 -6.27 -8.82 4.48
CA ASP A 108 -5.62 -8.61 5.78
C ASP A 108 -4.12 -8.94 5.74
N THR A 109 -3.73 -10.04 5.08
CA THR A 109 -2.31 -10.43 4.96
C THR A 109 -1.48 -9.37 4.22
N PRO A 110 -1.82 -8.96 2.98
CA PRO A 110 -1.10 -7.88 2.30
C PRO A 110 -1.09 -6.57 3.07
N ARG A 111 -2.15 -6.26 3.82
CA ARG A 111 -2.22 -5.05 4.64
C ARG A 111 -1.24 -5.09 5.80
N ILE A 112 -1.10 -6.24 6.46
CA ILE A 112 -0.10 -6.45 7.52
C ILE A 112 1.31 -6.36 6.93
N GLU A 113 1.57 -7.03 5.80
CA GLU A 113 2.85 -6.97 5.10
C GLU A 113 3.24 -5.55 4.70
N LEU A 114 2.29 -4.75 4.18
CA LEU A 114 2.51 -3.35 3.83
C LEU A 114 2.90 -2.52 5.05
N ASN A 115 2.22 -2.70 6.18
CA ASN A 115 2.54 -1.99 7.43
C ASN A 115 3.94 -2.37 7.96
N ASP A 116 4.33 -3.63 7.84
CA ASP A 116 5.69 -4.09 8.20
C ASP A 116 6.76 -3.43 7.32
N VAL A 117 6.53 -3.38 6.00
CA VAL A 117 7.44 -2.71 5.05
C VAL A 117 7.55 -1.21 5.35
N LEU A 118 6.43 -0.52 5.60
CA LEU A 118 6.42 0.90 5.95
C LEU A 118 7.20 1.15 7.25
N SER A 119 7.04 0.28 8.25
CA SER A 119 7.76 0.38 9.52
C SER A 119 9.27 0.19 9.33
N LYS A 120 9.68 -0.80 8.54
CA LYS A 120 11.09 -1.04 8.17
C LYS A 120 11.70 0.14 7.42
N LEU A 121 10.93 0.74 6.51
CA LEU A 121 11.38 1.89 5.72
C LEU A 121 11.56 3.14 6.59
N SER A 122 10.65 3.38 7.54
CA SER A 122 10.79 4.46 8.53
C SER A 122 12.07 4.29 9.35
N ALA A 123 12.30 3.08 9.89
CA ALA A 123 13.50 2.78 10.68
C ALA A 123 14.79 2.91 9.86
N LEU A 124 14.76 2.59 8.57
CA LEU A 124 15.90 2.76 7.69
C LEU A 124 16.19 4.25 7.42
N ASN A 125 15.16 5.06 7.19
CA ASN A 125 15.31 6.50 6.99
C ASN A 125 15.90 7.18 8.24
N GLU A 126 15.47 6.78 9.44
CA GLU A 126 16.07 7.27 10.69
C GLU A 126 17.56 6.95 10.78
N LYS A 127 17.95 5.71 10.44
CA LYS A 127 19.37 5.31 10.39
C LYS A 127 20.18 6.08 9.35
N ILE A 128 19.59 6.38 8.18
CA ILE A 128 20.24 7.21 7.16
C ILE A 128 20.50 8.61 7.71
N LEU A 129 19.50 9.22 8.33
CA LEU A 129 19.62 10.56 8.91
C LEU A 129 20.66 10.61 10.04
N GLU A 130 20.71 9.58 10.88
CA GLU A 130 21.76 9.41 11.90
C GLU A 130 23.16 9.33 11.25
N LYS A 131 23.32 8.52 10.19
CA LYS A 131 24.60 8.38 9.49
C LYS A 131 25.02 9.64 8.73
N GLU A 132 24.07 10.38 8.17
CA GLU A 132 24.33 11.68 7.55
C GLU A 132 24.83 12.69 8.60
N ASN A 133 24.21 12.72 9.78
CA ASN A 133 24.67 13.56 10.90
C ASN A 133 26.07 13.15 11.39
N GLU A 134 26.33 11.86 11.59
CA GLU A 134 27.66 11.35 11.94
C GLU A 134 28.71 11.78 10.88
N LYS A 135 28.38 11.65 9.60
CA LYS A 135 29.26 12.06 8.50
C LYS A 135 29.56 13.56 8.56
N SER A 136 28.55 14.41 8.73
CA SER A 136 28.76 15.86 8.85
C SER A 136 29.60 16.24 10.09
N GLN A 137 29.45 15.51 11.20
CA GLN A 137 30.30 15.70 12.38
C GLN A 137 31.76 15.32 12.09
N LEU A 138 31.99 14.19 11.43
CA LEU A 138 33.33 13.74 11.06
C LEU A 138 33.99 14.69 10.05
N GLU A 139 33.25 15.19 9.07
CA GLU A 139 33.75 16.20 8.12
C GLU A 139 34.17 17.49 8.84
N LYS A 140 33.39 17.94 9.82
CA LYS A 140 33.75 19.09 10.67
C LYS A 140 35.02 18.83 11.49
N GLN A 141 35.13 17.66 12.12
CA GLN A 141 36.32 17.27 12.88
C GLN A 141 37.56 17.18 11.99
N LYS A 142 37.41 16.64 10.77
CA LYS A 142 38.49 16.56 9.80
C LYS A 142 39.02 17.95 9.44
N LEU A 143 38.13 18.89 9.15
CA LEU A 143 38.50 20.28 8.84
C LEU A 143 39.22 20.97 10.02
N ASP A 144 38.74 20.76 11.24
CA ASP A 144 39.36 21.31 12.45
C ASP A 144 40.77 20.74 12.65
N ASN A 145 40.94 19.42 12.46
CA ASN A 145 42.24 18.77 12.52
C ASN A 145 43.20 19.26 11.43
N GLU A 146 42.73 19.40 10.18
CA GLU A 146 43.53 19.96 9.06
C GLU A 146 43.97 21.40 9.39
N THR A 147 43.08 22.22 9.95
CA THR A 147 43.38 23.60 10.37
C THR A 147 44.42 23.62 11.49
N ARG A 148 44.25 22.79 12.52
CA ARG A 148 45.19 22.66 13.64
C ARG A 148 46.56 22.17 13.18
N GLU A 149 46.61 21.20 12.26
CA GLU A 149 47.86 20.71 11.68
C GLU A 149 48.58 21.81 10.89
N SER A 150 47.86 22.60 10.10
CA SER A 150 48.41 23.75 9.39
C SER A 150 48.96 24.83 10.34
N GLN A 151 48.23 25.14 11.41
CA GLN A 151 48.69 26.05 12.47
C GLN A 151 49.93 25.54 13.19
N LEU A 152 49.99 24.24 13.51
CA LEU A 152 51.17 23.65 14.14
C LEU A 152 52.38 23.64 13.21
N LYS A 153 52.19 23.34 11.91
CA LYS A 153 53.27 23.40 10.91
C LYS A 153 53.82 24.82 10.79
N THR A 154 52.95 25.81 10.67
CA THR A 154 53.35 27.23 10.56
C THR A 154 54.10 27.69 11.80
N LEU A 155 53.54 27.48 13.00
CA LEU A 155 54.22 27.79 14.28
C LEU A 155 55.59 27.12 14.38
N TYR A 156 55.68 25.81 14.10
CA TYR A 156 56.95 25.09 14.17
C TYR A 156 58.00 25.63 13.18
N THR A 157 57.59 25.97 11.96
CA THR A 157 58.51 26.60 10.99
C THR A 157 58.90 28.01 11.38
N GLU A 158 57.96 28.82 11.89
CA GLU A 158 58.19 30.20 12.26
C GLU A 158 59.10 30.29 13.50
N ASP A 159 58.79 29.56 14.57
CA ASP A 159 59.59 29.48 15.79
C ASP A 159 61.01 28.98 15.49
N LYS A 160 61.13 27.91 14.69
CA LYS A 160 62.45 27.34 14.34
C LYS A 160 63.27 28.28 13.46
N MET A 161 62.64 28.98 12.51
CA MET A 161 63.31 29.99 11.69
C MET A 161 63.72 31.20 12.53
N GLU A 162 62.89 31.62 13.47
CA GLU A 162 63.23 32.72 14.37
C GLU A 162 64.40 32.35 15.29
N GLU A 163 64.39 31.16 15.86
CA GLU A 163 65.51 30.63 16.66
C GLU A 163 66.80 30.54 15.83
N LEU A 164 66.72 30.00 14.61
CA LEU A 164 67.87 29.91 13.71
C LEU A 164 68.40 31.30 13.34
N ASN A 165 67.52 32.26 13.06
CA ASN A 165 67.90 33.64 12.76
C ASN A 165 68.58 34.31 13.97
N ARG A 166 68.07 34.10 15.18
CA ARG A 166 68.71 34.60 16.41
C ARG A 166 70.09 33.99 16.60
N ASN A 167 70.23 32.67 16.42
CA ASN A 167 71.52 31.98 16.50
C ASN A 167 72.49 32.45 15.42
N MET A 168 72.02 32.64 14.18
CA MET A 168 72.82 33.16 13.08
C MET A 168 73.31 34.60 13.36
N ALA A 169 72.42 35.47 13.86
CA ALA A 169 72.79 36.83 14.25
C ALA A 169 73.82 36.84 15.39
N TYR A 170 73.66 35.95 16.37
CA TYR A 170 74.63 35.78 17.46
C TYR A 170 76.00 35.32 16.94
N LEU A 171 76.03 34.31 16.06
CA LEU A 171 77.26 33.82 15.45
C LEU A 171 77.94 34.86 14.58
N LYS A 172 77.19 35.59 13.74
CA LYS A 172 77.73 36.70 12.93
C LYS A 172 78.34 37.78 13.81
N ARG A 173 77.71 38.12 14.94
CA ARG A 173 78.24 39.14 15.87
C ARG A 173 79.53 38.68 16.55
N ASN A 174 79.58 37.43 17.02
CA ASN A 174 80.75 36.91 17.71
C ASN A 174 81.92 36.61 16.77
N ASN A 175 81.61 36.26 15.52
CA ASN A 175 82.58 35.93 14.48
C ASN A 175 82.55 36.98 13.36
N PHE A 176 82.54 38.26 13.74
CA PHE A 176 82.35 39.38 12.82
C PHE A 176 83.39 39.38 11.69
N PHE A 177 84.67 39.24 12.01
CA PHE A 177 85.75 39.31 11.02
C PHE A 177 85.71 38.12 10.04
N THR A 178 85.45 36.90 10.52
CA THR A 178 85.37 35.73 9.64
C THR A 178 84.10 35.75 8.79
N SER A 179 82.97 36.18 9.36
CA SER A 179 81.71 36.33 8.63
C SER A 179 81.79 37.42 7.55
N PHE A 180 82.44 38.55 7.87
CA PHE A 180 82.68 39.63 6.91
C PHE A 180 83.60 39.19 5.76
N LEU A 181 84.66 38.46 6.07
CA LEU A 181 85.57 37.91 5.06
C LEU A 181 84.87 36.89 4.17
N ILE A 182 84.06 35.99 4.72
CA ILE A 182 83.27 35.01 3.94
C ILE A 182 82.25 35.72 3.02
N GLU A 183 81.59 36.77 3.48
CA GLU A 183 80.56 37.46 2.68
C GLU A 183 81.15 38.39 1.59
N ASN A 184 82.40 38.86 1.73
CA ASN A 184 82.99 39.89 0.87
C ASN A 184 84.31 39.46 0.21
N SER A 185 84.76 38.21 0.33
CA SER A 185 85.92 37.71 -0.40
C SER A 185 85.52 37.24 -1.80
N GLU A 186 86.08 37.87 -2.84
CA GLU A 186 85.93 37.43 -4.25
C GLU A 186 86.94 36.32 -4.63
N GLU A 187 87.77 35.87 -3.70
CA GLU A 187 88.83 34.88 -3.91
C GLU A 187 88.47 33.57 -3.17
N GLU A 188 88.37 32.45 -3.90
CA GLU A 188 88.12 31.12 -3.31
C GLU A 188 89.31 30.69 -2.46
N ILE A 189 89.10 30.59 -1.14
CA ILE A 189 90.12 30.17 -0.19
C ILE A 189 89.98 28.66 0.03
N PRO A 190 90.91 27.82 -0.48
CA PRO A 190 90.78 26.37 -0.48
C PRO A 190 90.65 25.78 0.94
N GLU A 191 91.26 26.43 1.94
CA GLU A 191 91.14 26.07 3.36
C GLU A 191 89.69 26.14 3.87
N VAL A 192 88.92 27.14 3.42
CA VAL A 192 87.53 27.34 3.83
C VAL A 192 86.64 26.26 3.21
N ASP A 193 86.86 25.92 1.94
CA ASP A 193 86.10 24.87 1.26
C ASP A 193 86.39 23.48 1.83
N ILE A 194 87.65 23.20 2.21
CA ILE A 194 88.02 21.97 2.93
C ILE A 194 87.23 21.88 4.23
N ILE A 195 87.24 22.94 5.03
CA ILE A 195 86.55 22.96 6.34
C ILE A 195 85.04 22.88 6.16
N ALA A 196 84.46 23.60 5.19
CA ALA A 196 83.02 23.56 4.89
C ALA A 196 82.57 22.17 4.44
N THR A 197 83.36 21.51 3.59
CA THR A 197 83.08 20.14 3.13
C THR A 197 83.10 19.15 4.29
N ILE A 198 84.10 19.24 5.18
CA ILE A 198 84.18 18.39 6.38
C ILE A 198 83.04 18.69 7.36
N LEU A 199 82.65 19.96 7.55
CA LEU A 199 81.50 20.34 8.39
C LEU A 199 80.19 19.76 7.85
N THR A 200 80.03 19.68 6.53
CA THR A 200 78.80 19.18 5.90
C THR A 200 78.72 17.65 5.92
N GLN A 201 79.86 16.95 5.83
CA GLN A 201 79.94 15.49 5.72
C GLN A 201 80.38 14.79 7.02
N GLY A 202 80.86 15.52 8.04
CA GLY A 202 81.34 15.01 9.32
C GLY A 202 82.76 14.42 9.28
N SER A 203 83.09 13.69 8.22
CA SER A 203 84.44 13.18 7.94
C SER A 203 84.63 13.02 6.44
N CYS A 204 85.82 13.30 5.91
CA CYS A 204 86.08 13.19 4.48
C CYS A 204 87.38 12.41 4.22
N ASN A 205 87.39 11.56 3.20
CA ASN A 205 88.61 10.89 2.77
C ASN A 205 89.50 11.86 1.97
N LEU A 206 90.80 11.87 2.26
CA LEU A 206 91.80 12.68 1.59
C LEU A 206 91.75 12.59 0.05
N ASP A 207 91.46 11.42 -0.51
CA ASP A 207 91.40 11.22 -1.97
C ASP A 207 90.09 11.70 -2.60
N GLU A 208 88.99 11.74 -1.83
CA GLU A 208 87.72 12.31 -2.28
C GLU A 208 87.77 13.84 -2.24
N LEU A 209 88.32 14.39 -1.17
CA LEU A 209 88.48 15.83 -0.99
C LEU A 209 89.36 16.43 -2.10
N LYS A 210 90.43 15.74 -2.52
CA LYS A 210 91.28 16.15 -3.66
C LYS A 210 90.52 16.30 -4.98
N LYS A 211 89.41 15.58 -5.17
CA LYS A 211 88.61 15.64 -6.42
C LYS A 211 87.54 16.72 -6.37
N LEU A 212 87.10 17.10 -5.17
CA LEU A 212 86.05 18.09 -4.95
C LEU A 212 86.59 19.52 -4.98
N MET A 213 87.88 19.71 -4.74
CA MET A 213 88.51 21.04 -4.77
C MET A 213 89.00 21.42 -6.16
N ASP A 214 88.78 22.66 -6.57
CA ASP A 214 89.29 23.24 -7.82
C ASP A 214 90.75 23.73 -7.68
N VAL A 215 91.60 22.94 -7.01
CA VAL A 215 93.03 23.24 -6.87
C VAL A 215 93.88 22.01 -7.18
N PRO A 216 95.11 22.17 -7.71
CA PRO A 216 96.00 21.06 -8.01
C PRO A 216 96.18 20.12 -6.79
N PRO A 217 96.15 18.78 -6.97
CA PRO A 217 96.16 17.82 -5.87
C PRO A 217 97.33 17.97 -4.89
N ILE A 218 98.48 18.45 -5.38
CA ILE A 218 99.67 18.71 -4.56
C ILE A 218 99.44 19.88 -3.60
N ILE A 219 98.74 20.92 -4.06
CA ILE A 219 98.38 22.09 -3.24
C ILE A 219 97.31 21.69 -2.23
N ALA A 220 96.27 20.95 -2.65
CA ALA A 220 95.26 20.40 -1.74
C ALA A 220 95.89 19.58 -0.60
N VAL A 221 96.76 18.62 -0.92
CA VAL A 221 97.45 17.78 0.08
C VAL A 221 98.33 18.63 1.00
N ARG A 222 99.06 19.60 0.45
CA ARG A 222 99.91 20.49 1.24
C ARG A 222 99.08 21.34 2.21
N THR A 223 97.97 21.91 1.74
CA THR A 223 97.06 22.71 2.54
C THR A 223 96.40 21.87 3.63
N ILE A 224 95.91 20.68 3.31
CA ILE A 224 95.34 19.74 4.29
C ILE A 224 96.39 19.38 5.35
N LYS A 225 97.62 19.03 4.94
CA LYS A 225 98.69 18.75 5.90
C LYS A 225 99.05 19.97 6.75
N GLN A 226 99.04 21.18 6.18
CA GLN A 226 99.29 22.40 6.93
C GLN A 226 98.17 22.71 7.93
N LEU A 227 96.91 22.50 7.56
CA LEU A 227 95.78 22.61 8.47
C LEU A 227 95.87 21.58 9.60
N ALA A 228 96.30 20.35 9.28
CA ALA A 228 96.51 19.30 10.27
C ALA A 228 97.65 19.62 11.24
N VAL A 229 98.78 20.10 10.73
CA VAL A 229 99.92 20.55 11.56
C VAL A 229 99.55 21.74 12.44
N LYS A 230 98.68 22.65 11.95
CA LYS A 230 98.15 23.77 12.74
C LYS A 230 97.07 23.34 13.74
N GLY A 231 96.71 22.07 13.79
CA GLY A 231 95.69 21.51 14.69
C GLY A 231 94.27 21.96 14.35
N ILE A 232 94.02 22.41 13.12
CA ILE A 232 92.69 22.89 12.67
C ILE A 232 91.82 21.70 12.19
N ILE A 233 92.46 20.64 11.69
CA ILE A 233 91.82 19.38 11.29
C ILE A 233 92.64 18.20 11.81
N ASN A 234 92.01 17.08 12.11
CA ASN A 234 92.68 15.83 12.43
C ASN A 234 92.80 14.99 11.16
N LEU A 235 94.04 14.78 10.71
CA LEU A 235 94.37 13.84 9.64
C LEU A 235 94.95 12.58 10.27
N ASP A 236 94.24 11.46 10.18
CA ASP A 236 94.79 10.16 10.54
C ASP A 236 95.62 9.63 9.37
N GLU A 237 96.95 9.66 9.52
CA GLU A 237 97.88 9.23 8.47
C GLU A 237 97.77 7.73 8.13
N ASN A 238 97.15 6.92 9.01
CA ASN A 238 96.97 5.49 8.75
C ASN A 238 95.72 5.19 7.93
N THR A 239 94.68 6.03 8.04
CA THR A 239 93.39 5.81 7.37
C THR A 239 93.08 6.84 6.28
N ASN A 240 93.90 7.90 6.16
CA ASN A 240 93.68 9.05 5.27
C ASN A 240 92.32 9.75 5.48
N ILE A 241 91.71 9.59 6.65
CA ILE A 241 90.46 10.25 7.01
C ILE A 241 90.79 11.58 7.65
N ILE A 242 90.11 12.62 7.17
CA ILE A 242 90.18 13.98 7.68
C ILE A 242 88.90 14.26 8.46
N THR A 243 89.07 14.67 9.71
CA THR A 243 87.98 15.07 10.61
C THR A 243 88.29 16.45 11.19
N LEU A 244 87.27 17.15 11.68
CA LEU A 244 87.52 18.30 12.56
C LEU A 244 87.86 17.78 13.97
N PRO A 245 88.76 18.47 14.70
CA PRO A 245 89.17 18.06 16.05
C PRO A 245 88.02 18.06 17.07
#